data_AF-A0A426V0Q7-F1
#
_entry.id   AF-A0A426V0Q7-F1
#
_cell.length_a   1.000
_cell.length_b   1.000
_cell.length_c   1.000
_cell.angle_alpha   90.00
_cell.angle_beta   90.00
_cell.angle_gamma   90.00
#
_symmetry.space_group_name_H-M   'P 1'
#
loop_
_entity.id
_entity.type
_entity.pdbx_description
1 polymer ?
#
loop_
_entity_poly.entity_id
_entity_poly.type
_entity_poly.pdbx_seq_one_letter_code
_entity_poly.pdbx_strand_id
1 'polypeptide(L)'
;MRGSRVTVAAMAAKQVERFGNGVPYVPAGGWAKCLAWLIDAAVFVLGLLAGAAALAAVDASRGLDGAVIALAMIAWWLVLPLLYGLCLRNGRALGALWTGTRLVRVSDGGRIGAKGPWAMFVRLILLPAAIIGALTGGGLSDGTLQRTSIDIARTRRLHAQGHPLPPR
;
A
#
# COMPACT_ATOMS: atom_id res chain seq x y z
N MET A 1 -27.82 15.34 32.49
CA MET A 1 -27.12 15.58 31.20
C MET A 1 -25.61 15.39 31.36
N ARG A 2 -25.10 14.15 31.24
CA ARG A 2 -23.65 13.85 31.39
C ARG A 2 -23.23 12.56 30.64
N GLY A 3 -23.97 12.16 29.61
CA GLY A 3 -23.78 10.88 28.90
C GLY A 3 -23.25 10.98 27.47
N SER A 4 -23.24 12.17 26.87
CA SER A 4 -22.92 12.34 25.43
C SER A 4 -21.43 12.63 25.15
N ARG A 5 -20.65 13.10 26.13
CA ARG A 5 -19.21 13.38 25.93
C ARG A 5 -18.31 12.15 26.05
N VAL A 6 -18.75 11.11 26.75
CA VAL A 6 -17.95 9.90 26.99
C VAL A 6 -17.95 9.00 25.74
N THR A 7 -19.07 8.94 25.01
CA THR A 7 -19.20 8.12 23.79
C THR A 7 -18.44 8.71 22.59
N VAL A 8 -18.34 10.03 22.47
CA VAL A 8 -17.55 10.68 21.40
C VAL A 8 -16.04 10.53 21.66
N ALA A 9 -15.60 10.56 22.92
CA ALA A 9 -14.21 10.29 23.28
C ALA A 9 -13.84 8.80 23.09
N ALA A 10 -14.76 7.87 23.38
CA ALA A 10 -14.57 6.44 23.18
C ALA A 10 -14.62 6.01 21.70
N MET A 11 -15.43 6.66 20.85
CA MET A 11 -15.40 6.43 19.39
C MET A 11 -14.25 7.16 18.67
N ALA A 12 -13.68 8.22 19.26
CA ALA A 12 -12.51 8.92 18.74
C ALA A 12 -11.17 8.22 19.10
N ALA A 13 -11.20 7.24 20.00
CA ALA A 13 -10.08 6.36 20.32
C ALA A 13 -9.82 5.36 19.17
N LYS A 14 -9.35 5.85 18.02
CA LYS A 14 -8.56 5.00 17.13
C LYS A 14 -7.42 4.43 17.98
N GLN A 15 -7.43 3.12 18.23
CA GLN A 15 -6.44 2.42 19.04
C GLN A 15 -5.04 2.92 18.66
N VAL A 16 -4.42 3.66 19.58
CA VAL A 16 -3.03 4.02 19.44
C VAL A 16 -2.25 2.73 19.67
N GLU A 17 -1.51 2.30 18.65
CA GLU A 17 -0.68 1.11 18.70
C GLU A 17 0.77 1.52 18.99
N ARG A 18 1.63 0.54 19.28
CA ARG A 18 3.07 0.76 19.46
C ARG A 18 3.85 -0.05 18.45
N PHE A 19 4.90 0.54 17.92
CA PHE A 19 5.92 -0.21 17.19
C PHE A 19 6.68 -1.14 18.16
N GLY A 20 7.47 -2.07 17.61
CA GLY A 20 8.32 -2.96 18.41
C GLY A 20 9.31 -2.24 19.34
N ASN A 21 9.70 -1.01 18.98
CA ASN A 21 10.54 -0.13 19.80
C ASN A 21 9.76 0.70 20.85
N GLY A 22 8.45 0.47 21.01
CA GLY A 22 7.61 1.13 22.00
C GLY A 22 7.07 2.51 21.60
N VAL A 23 7.49 3.06 20.45
CA VAL A 23 7.02 4.36 19.95
C VAL A 23 5.54 4.27 19.54
N PRO A 24 4.67 5.18 20.01
CA PRO A 24 3.25 5.11 19.72
C PRO A 24 2.93 5.64 18.32
N TYR A 25 1.93 5.05 17.65
CA TYR A 25 1.44 5.45 16.34
C TYR A 25 -0.06 5.28 16.18
N VAL A 26 -0.65 5.96 15.20
CA VAL A 26 -2.07 5.79 14.86
C VAL A 26 -2.19 5.02 13.54
N PRO A 27 -2.79 3.82 13.55
CA PRO A 27 -2.99 3.06 12.32
C PRO A 27 -3.90 3.81 11.34
N ALA A 28 -3.60 3.67 10.05
CA ALA A 28 -4.44 4.16 8.98
C ALA A 28 -5.81 3.45 9.04
N GLY A 29 -6.89 4.21 8.86
CA GLY A 29 -8.23 3.62 8.83
C GLY A 29 -8.40 2.68 7.65
N GLY A 30 -9.24 1.65 7.77
CA GLY A 30 -9.50 0.69 6.70
C GLY A 30 -9.87 1.37 5.38
N TRP A 31 -10.69 2.42 5.43
CA TRP A 31 -11.08 3.18 4.24
C TRP A 31 -9.93 3.93 3.57
N ALA A 32 -9.03 4.53 4.35
CA ALA A 32 -7.84 5.18 3.81
C ALA A 32 -6.87 4.17 3.18
N LYS A 33 -6.73 2.97 3.78
CA LYS A 33 -5.94 1.87 3.21
C LYS A 33 -6.53 1.38 1.89
N CYS A 34 -7.85 1.22 1.83
CA CYS A 34 -8.60 0.81 0.65
C CYS A 34 -8.46 1.84 -0.49
N LEU A 35 -8.71 3.11 -0.21
CA LEU A 35 -8.58 4.17 -1.20
C LEU A 35 -7.14 4.33 -1.71
N ALA A 36 -6.15 4.21 -0.81
CA ALA A 36 -4.75 4.19 -1.21
C ALA A 36 -4.47 3.04 -2.18
N TRP A 37 -5.04 1.85 -1.91
CA TRP A 37 -4.88 0.70 -2.78
C TRP A 37 -5.56 0.92 -4.14
N LEU A 38 -6.78 1.48 -4.16
CA LEU A 38 -7.53 1.75 -5.37
C LEU A 38 -6.79 2.75 -6.29
N ILE A 39 -6.23 3.81 -5.72
CA ILE A 39 -5.44 4.80 -6.47
C ILE A 39 -4.20 4.14 -7.08
N ASP A 40 -3.47 3.34 -6.29
CA ASP A 40 -2.29 2.63 -6.79
C ASP A 40 -2.67 1.62 -7.90
N ALA A 41 -3.80 0.93 -7.76
CA ALA A 41 -4.33 0.02 -8.77
C ALA A 41 -4.72 0.75 -10.05
N ALA A 42 -5.36 1.93 -9.95
CA ALA A 42 -5.69 2.76 -11.10
C ALA A 42 -4.42 3.20 -11.86
N VAL A 43 -3.37 3.64 -11.14
CA VAL A 43 -2.08 3.98 -11.76
C VAL A 43 -1.45 2.78 -12.46
N PHE A 44 -1.54 1.59 -11.85
CA PHE A 44 -1.05 0.36 -12.45
C PHE A 44 -1.81 0.01 -13.75
N VAL A 45 -3.14 0.06 -13.74
CA VAL A 45 -3.97 -0.19 -14.94
C VAL A 45 -3.64 0.81 -16.05
N LEU A 46 -3.52 2.10 -15.71
CA LEU A 46 -3.14 3.13 -16.69
C LEU A 46 -1.75 2.87 -17.27
N GLY A 47 -0.79 2.44 -16.45
CA GLY A 47 0.55 2.06 -16.92
C GLY A 47 0.54 0.83 -17.83
N LEU A 48 -0.32 -0.16 -17.56
CA LEU A 48 -0.50 -1.32 -18.45
C LEU A 48 -1.08 -0.89 -19.79
N LEU A 49 -2.14 -0.08 -19.79
CA LEU A 49 -2.76 0.43 -21.01
C LEU A 49 -1.77 1.27 -21.84
N ALA A 50 -0.97 2.11 -21.18
CA ALA A 50 0.08 2.89 -21.84
C ALA A 50 1.15 2.00 -22.48
N GLY A 51 1.61 0.95 -21.79
CA GLY A 51 2.57 0.00 -22.34
C GLY A 51 1.99 -0.82 -23.50
N ALA A 52 0.73 -1.23 -23.42
CA ALA A 52 0.03 -1.91 -24.49
C ALA A 52 -0.12 -1.01 -25.73
N ALA A 53 -0.51 0.25 -25.54
CA ALA A 53 -0.60 1.24 -26.63
C ALA A 53 0.77 1.51 -27.27
N ALA A 54 1.83 1.63 -26.47
CA ALA A 54 3.19 1.78 -26.97
C ALA A 54 3.64 0.56 -27.79
N LEU A 55 3.35 -0.65 -27.31
CA LEU A 55 3.67 -1.88 -28.03
C LEU A 55 2.89 -2.01 -29.34
N ALA A 56 1.60 -1.65 -29.34
CA ALA A 56 0.78 -1.64 -30.55
C ALA A 56 1.31 -0.63 -31.59
N ALA A 57 1.80 0.53 -31.16
CA ALA A 57 2.43 1.49 -32.06
C ALA A 57 3.74 0.96 -32.67
N VAL A 58 4.56 0.24 -31.88
CA VAL A 58 5.77 -0.42 -32.40
C VAL A 58 5.40 -1.52 -33.39
N ASP A 59 4.43 -2.36 -33.03
CA ASP A 59 3.93 -3.44 -33.87
C ASP A 59 3.44 -2.93 -35.23
N ALA A 60 2.61 -1.88 -35.25
CA ALA A 60 2.13 -1.25 -36.48
C ALA A 60 3.26 -0.79 -37.43
N SER A 61 4.44 -0.49 -36.88
CA SER A 61 5.62 -0.06 -37.66
C SER A 61 6.60 -1.18 -38.01
N ARG A 62 6.56 -2.31 -37.30
CA ARG A 62 7.59 -3.37 -37.38
C ARG A 62 7.04 -4.76 -37.70
N GLY A 63 5.74 -4.98 -37.61
CA GLY A 63 5.11 -6.29 -37.77
C GLY A 63 5.70 -7.31 -36.81
N LEU A 64 5.56 -7.07 -35.51
CA LEU A 64 6.12 -7.95 -34.49
C LEU A 64 5.39 -9.30 -34.49
N ASP A 65 6.14 -10.35 -34.21
CA ASP A 65 5.57 -11.67 -34.02
C ASP A 65 4.70 -11.71 -32.75
N GLY A 66 3.61 -12.49 -32.79
CA GLY A 66 2.67 -12.62 -31.68
C GLY A 66 3.32 -13.11 -30.38
N ALA A 67 4.33 -13.99 -30.46
CA ALA A 67 5.07 -14.45 -29.30
C ALA A 67 5.92 -13.33 -28.68
N VAL A 68 6.48 -12.44 -29.51
CA VAL A 68 7.24 -11.25 -29.04
C VAL A 68 6.30 -10.29 -28.31
N ILE A 69 5.11 -10.04 -28.87
CA ILE A 69 4.09 -9.19 -28.23
C ILE A 69 3.68 -9.77 -26.88
N ALA A 70 3.39 -11.08 -26.82
CA ALA A 70 3.00 -11.76 -25.60
C ALA A 70 4.10 -11.68 -24.53
N LEU A 71 5.35 -11.96 -24.91
CA LEU A 71 6.49 -11.88 -23.99
C LEU A 71 6.71 -10.46 -23.46
N ALA A 72 6.59 -9.45 -24.32
CA ALA A 72 6.71 -8.05 -23.94
C ALA A 72 5.61 -7.63 -22.95
N MET A 73 4.37 -8.08 -23.15
CA MET A 73 3.27 -7.81 -22.23
C MET A 73 3.43 -8.50 -20.87
N ILE A 74 3.89 -9.75 -20.85
CA ILE A 74 4.21 -10.45 -19.60
C ILE A 74 5.34 -9.71 -18.86
N ALA A 75 6.41 -9.37 -19.56
CA ALA A 75 7.52 -8.61 -18.98
C ALA A 75 7.05 -7.26 -18.45
N TRP A 76 6.23 -6.53 -19.20
CA TRP A 76 5.68 -5.24 -18.78
C TRP A 76 4.83 -5.36 -17.52
N TRP A 77 3.97 -6.38 -17.46
CA TRP A 77 3.13 -6.66 -16.29
C TRP A 77 3.96 -6.88 -15.02
N LEU A 78 5.10 -7.58 -15.11
CA LEU A 78 5.99 -7.84 -13.98
C LEU A 78 6.90 -6.65 -13.62
N VAL A 79 7.37 -5.90 -14.62
CA VAL A 79 8.32 -4.80 -14.45
C VAL A 79 7.63 -3.52 -13.99
N LEU A 80 6.43 -3.23 -14.47
CA LEU A 80 5.68 -2.02 -14.14
C LEU A 80 5.53 -1.75 -12.63
N PRO A 81 5.10 -2.70 -11.77
CA PRO A 81 4.97 -2.42 -10.34
C PRO A 81 6.33 -2.23 -9.66
N LEU A 82 7.40 -2.85 -10.19
CA LEU A 82 8.75 -2.65 -9.70
C LEU A 82 9.25 -1.24 -10.03
N LEU A 83 9.07 -0.79 -11.28
CA LEU A 83 9.37 0.58 -11.71
C LEU A 83 8.57 1.60 -10.89
N TYR A 84 7.27 1.36 -10.69
CA TYR A 84 6.43 2.21 -9.87
C TYR A 84 6.97 2.33 -8.43
N GLY A 85 7.36 1.21 -7.81
CA GLY A 85 7.94 1.23 -6.47
C GLY A 85 9.35 1.82 -6.39
N LEU A 86 10.12 1.84 -7.50
CA LEU A 86 11.40 2.56 -7.60
C LEU A 86 11.20 4.08 -7.64
N CYS A 87 10.24 4.53 -8.46
CA CYS A 87 9.88 5.95 -8.59
C CYS A 87 9.39 6.54 -7.27
N LEU A 88 8.75 5.73 -6.43
CA LEU A 88 8.19 6.13 -5.15
C LEU A 88 9.18 5.90 -3.99
N ARG A 89 10.36 6.52 -4.09
CA ARG A 89 11.34 6.60 -2.99
C ARG A 89 10.66 7.21 -1.76
N ASN A 90 10.83 6.57 -0.59
CA ASN A 90 10.30 6.90 0.75
C ASN A 90 9.10 6.12 1.27
N GLY A 91 8.67 5.05 0.59
CA GLY A 91 7.59 4.17 1.10
C GLY A 91 6.21 4.83 1.05
N ARG A 92 6.03 5.80 0.14
CA ARG A 92 4.75 6.45 -0.12
C ARG A 92 4.38 6.22 -1.57
N ALA A 93 3.46 5.29 -1.79
CA ALA A 93 2.76 5.17 -3.06
C ALA A 93 1.98 6.45 -3.39
N LEU A 94 1.60 6.66 -4.65
CA LEU A 94 0.75 7.79 -5.02
C LEU A 94 -0.57 7.75 -4.23
N GLY A 95 -1.15 6.56 -4.02
CA GLY A 95 -2.32 6.40 -3.16
C GLY A 95 -2.05 6.72 -1.69
N ALA A 96 -0.85 6.42 -1.18
CA ALA A 96 -0.45 6.78 0.19
C ALA A 96 -0.20 8.29 0.34
N LEU A 97 0.34 8.94 -0.70
CA LEU A 97 0.46 10.40 -0.78
C LEU A 97 -0.92 11.05 -0.70
N TRP A 98 -1.85 10.60 -1.52
CA TRP A 98 -3.20 11.17 -1.61
C TRP A 98 -4.02 10.96 -0.34
N THR A 99 -3.92 9.78 0.27
CA THR A 99 -4.68 9.45 1.50
C THR A 99 -4.00 9.90 2.79
N GLY A 100 -2.84 10.54 2.71
CA GLY A 100 -2.08 10.96 3.89
C GLY A 100 -1.57 9.80 4.74
N THR A 101 -1.40 8.61 4.13
CA THR A 101 -0.92 7.42 4.81
C THR A 101 0.56 7.15 4.52
N ARG A 102 1.20 6.34 5.36
CA ARG A 102 2.58 5.86 5.13
C ARG A 102 2.72 4.41 5.54
N LEU A 103 3.31 3.60 4.67
CA LEU A 103 3.66 2.23 5.00
C LEU A 103 5.01 2.20 5.73
N VAL A 104 5.04 1.62 6.92
CA VAL A 104 6.20 1.56 7.81
C VAL A 104 6.42 0.13 8.31
N ARG A 105 7.63 -0.14 8.78
CA ARG A 105 7.97 -1.41 9.44
C ARG A 105 7.37 -1.43 10.85
N VAL A 106 6.82 -2.57 11.26
CA VAL A 106 6.23 -2.72 12.60
C VAL A 106 7.30 -2.71 13.69
N SER A 107 8.53 -3.14 13.39
CA SER A 107 9.65 -3.20 14.35
C SER A 107 10.06 -1.84 14.91
N ASP A 108 10.20 -0.83 14.05
CA ASP A 108 10.85 0.44 14.38
C ASP A 108 10.09 1.68 13.88
N GLY A 109 8.99 1.50 13.13
CA GLY A 109 8.31 2.58 12.43
C GLY A 109 9.13 3.15 11.26
N GLY A 110 10.24 2.49 10.92
CA GLY A 110 11.18 2.90 9.89
C GLY A 110 10.59 2.80 8.48
N ARG A 111 11.22 3.53 7.55
CA ARG A 111 10.84 3.50 6.13
C ARG A 111 11.14 2.13 5.53
N ILE A 112 10.35 1.73 4.54
CA ILE A 112 10.52 0.45 3.85
C ILE A 112 11.80 0.40 3.00
N GLY A 113 12.29 1.57 2.54
CA GLY A 113 13.58 1.70 1.85
C GLY A 113 13.61 0.92 0.53
N ALA A 114 14.71 0.22 0.27
CA ALA A 114 14.95 -0.56 -0.96
C ALA A 114 13.92 -1.67 -1.24
N LYS A 115 13.06 -2.02 -0.27
CA LYS A 115 11.97 -2.98 -0.44
C LYS A 115 10.70 -2.35 -1.06
N GLY A 116 10.75 -1.09 -1.49
CA GLY A 116 9.64 -0.37 -2.15
C GLY A 116 9.11 -1.05 -3.42
N PRO A 117 9.98 -1.43 -4.38
CA PRO A 117 9.57 -2.18 -5.59
C PRO A 117 8.84 -3.47 -5.24
N TRP A 118 9.40 -4.26 -4.33
CA TRP A 118 8.78 -5.51 -3.86
C TRP A 118 7.43 -5.27 -3.17
N ALA A 119 7.31 -4.21 -2.38
CA ALA A 119 6.05 -3.87 -1.73
C ALA A 119 4.94 -3.55 -2.74
N MET A 120 5.27 -2.88 -3.85
CA MET A 120 4.30 -2.60 -4.92
C MET A 120 3.94 -3.85 -5.70
N PHE A 121 4.91 -4.72 -5.99
CA PHE A 121 4.66 -6.00 -6.64
C PHE A 121 3.67 -6.85 -5.85
N VAL A 122 3.91 -7.03 -4.54
CA VAL A 122 2.99 -7.77 -3.67
C VAL A 122 1.60 -7.12 -3.67
N ARG A 123 1.53 -5.79 -3.59
CA ARG A 123 0.26 -5.06 -3.44
C ARG A 123 -0.59 -5.04 -4.71
N LEU A 124 0.03 -4.98 -5.88
CA LEU A 124 -0.64 -4.82 -7.18
C LEU A 124 -0.86 -6.15 -7.91
N ILE A 125 -0.03 -7.16 -7.64
CA ILE A 125 -0.13 -8.46 -8.30
C ILE A 125 -0.55 -9.54 -7.30
N LEU A 126 0.26 -9.77 -6.25
CA LEU A 126 0.05 -10.93 -5.38
C LEU A 126 -1.20 -10.81 -4.51
N LEU A 127 -1.53 -9.61 -4.01
CA LEU A 127 -2.70 -9.41 -3.16
C LEU A 127 -4.01 -9.59 -3.94
N PRO A 128 -4.21 -8.98 -5.13
CA PRO A 128 -5.35 -9.31 -5.98
C PRO A 128 -5.41 -10.79 -6.37
N ALA A 129 -4.26 -11.40 -6.74
CA ALA A 129 -4.21 -12.82 -7.06
C ALA A 129 -4.60 -13.71 -5.87
N ALA A 130 -4.17 -13.36 -4.66
CA ALA A 130 -4.54 -14.07 -3.44
C ALA A 130 -6.03 -13.90 -3.10
N ILE A 131 -6.61 -12.72 -3.33
CA ILE A 131 -8.06 -12.50 -3.17
C ILE A 131 -8.84 -13.36 -4.17
N ILE A 132 -8.44 -13.36 -5.44
CA ILE A 132 -9.07 -14.19 -6.48
C ILE A 132 -8.93 -15.67 -6.12
N GLY A 133 -7.72 -16.12 -5.77
CA GLY A 133 -7.45 -17.49 -5.35
C GLY A 133 -8.27 -17.90 -4.13
N ALA A 134 -8.45 -17.00 -3.16
CA ALA A 134 -9.28 -17.27 -2.00
C ALA A 134 -10.77 -17.44 -2.34
N LEU A 135 -11.27 -16.59 -3.24
CA LEU A 135 -12.65 -16.68 -3.74
C LEU A 135 -12.89 -17.93 -4.59
N THR A 136 -11.84 -18.49 -5.22
CA THR A 136 -11.92 -19.71 -6.04
C THR A 136 -11.54 -20.99 -5.27
N GLY A 137 -11.38 -20.93 -3.94
CA GLY A 137 -11.23 -22.11 -3.08
C GLY A 137 -9.85 -22.27 -2.40
N GLY A 138 -8.96 -21.31 -2.52
CA GLY A 138 -7.67 -21.26 -1.81
C GLY A 138 -7.78 -20.69 -0.38
N GLY A 139 -6.94 -21.15 0.54
CA GLY A 139 -6.83 -20.56 1.88
C GLY A 139 -5.87 -19.35 1.90
N LEU A 140 -6.21 -18.30 2.66
CA LEU A 140 -5.24 -17.24 2.98
C LEU A 140 -4.38 -17.72 4.15
N SER A 141 -3.06 -17.82 3.94
CA SER A 141 -2.12 -18.13 5.02
C SER A 141 -1.94 -16.93 5.95
N ASP A 142 -2.07 -17.16 7.26
CA ASP A 142 -2.02 -16.15 8.32
C ASP A 142 -0.56 -15.72 8.60
N GLY A 143 0.04 -15.01 7.64
CA GLY A 143 1.40 -14.53 7.75
C GLY A 143 1.50 -13.38 8.76
N THR A 144 2.45 -13.45 9.68
CA THR A 144 2.73 -12.36 10.64
C THR A 144 3.10 -11.08 9.87
N LEU A 145 2.22 -10.08 9.90
CA LEU A 145 2.40 -8.84 9.15
C LEU A 145 3.59 -8.03 9.70
N GLN A 146 4.74 -8.05 9.02
CA GLN A 146 5.90 -7.23 9.38
C GLN A 146 5.73 -5.73 9.05
N ARG A 147 4.59 -5.33 8.45
CA ARG A 147 4.36 -3.99 7.91
C ARG A 147 2.97 -3.48 8.28
N THR A 148 2.89 -2.18 8.59
CA THR A 148 1.64 -1.50 8.90
C THR A 148 1.55 -0.16 8.20
N SER A 149 0.34 0.31 7.93
CA SER A 149 0.09 1.64 7.35
C SER A 149 -0.40 2.57 8.46
N ILE A 150 0.26 3.72 8.60
CA ILE A 150 -0.04 4.73 9.63
C ILE A 150 -0.66 5.98 9.02
N ASP A 151 -1.49 6.66 9.79
CA ASP A 151 -2.02 7.99 9.49
C ASP A 151 -0.99 9.04 9.91
N ILE A 152 -0.41 9.76 8.94
CA ILE A 152 0.70 10.69 9.20
C ILE A 152 0.24 11.86 10.07
N ALA A 153 -0.92 12.43 9.75
CA ALA A 153 -1.42 13.62 10.44
C ALA A 153 -1.77 13.30 11.89
N ARG A 154 -2.46 12.18 12.12
CA ARG A 154 -2.82 11.75 13.48
C ARG A 154 -1.59 11.32 14.29
N THR A 155 -0.66 10.60 13.69
CA THR A 155 0.59 10.20 14.37
C THR A 155 1.44 11.42 14.74
N ARG A 156 1.52 12.43 13.86
CA ARG A 156 2.22 13.68 14.17
C ARG A 156 1.55 14.44 15.32
N ARG A 157 0.21 14.52 15.32
CA ARG A 157 -0.54 15.16 16.42
C ARG A 157 -0.32 14.45 17.75
N LEU A 158 -0.31 13.12 17.74
CA LEU A 158 -0.02 12.29 18.92
C LEU A 158 1.37 12.60 19.49
N HIS A 159 2.40 12.69 18.64
CA HIS A 159 3.76 13.03 19.08
C HIS A 159 3.86 14.49 19.58
N ALA A 160 3.15 15.42 18.93
CA ALA A 160 3.10 16.82 19.36
C ALA A 160 2.37 17.01 20.70
N GLN A 161 1.43 16.13 21.04
CA GLN A 161 0.69 16.15 22.31
C GLN A 161 1.45 15.46 23.46
N GLY A 162 2.63 14.87 23.19
CA GLY A 162 3.49 14.29 24.20
C GLY A 162 2.90 13.11 24.98
N HIS A 163 1.82 12.50 24.50
CA HIS A 163 1.11 11.43 25.22
C HIS A 163 2.03 10.21 25.48
N PRO A 164 2.49 10.00 26.73
CA PRO A 164 3.13 8.77 27.11
C PRO A 164 2.01 7.74 27.27
N LEU A 165 1.99 6.72 26.41
CA LEU A 165 1.10 5.58 26.66
C LEU A 165 1.57 4.87 27.95
N PRO A 166 0.64 4.30 28.75
CA PRO A 166 1.01 3.52 29.92
C PRO A 166 1.93 2.34 29.52
N PRO A 167 2.94 2.01 30.34
CA PRO A 167 3.73 0.80 30.17
C PRO A 167 2.82 -0.45 30.27
N ARG A 168 3.23 -1.52 29.60
CA ARG A 168 2.51 -2.81 29.58
C ARG A 168 2.40 -3.41 30.97
#